data_AF-A0A5J5L0G6-F1
#
_entry.id   AF-A0A5J5L0G6-F1
#
_cell.length_a   1.000
_cell.length_b   1.000
_cell.length_c   1.000
_cell.angle_alpha   90.00
_cell.angle_beta   90.00
_cell.angle_gamma   90.00
#
_symmetry.space_group_name_H-M   'P 1'
#
loop_
_entity.id
_entity.type
_entity.pdbx_description
1 polymer ?
#
loop_
_entity_poly.entity_id
_entity_poly.type
_entity_poly.pdbx_seq_one_letter_code
_entity_poly.pdbx_strand_id
1 'polypeptide(L)'
;MSPETVIATLSVITTAGVAGAGFLLERRWRKSDQRRQALHQSTEARGTVVAMLSDLTSGEVEEARHLVGTLRYGSSVGHEPTEQDVTRACYRLIWAIERTGAATLAIEGLDIAVVKDARTTQLQWHLAEIIRNAELLSAALAIDDDMAAARREEIVAQFESWGNGKSKKLQPNVDSDDFRNDLVKLKTRLSVLGIPVRWDNARP
;
A
#
# COMPACT_ATOMS: atom_id res chain seq x y z
N MET A 1 14.53 62.63 41.03
CA MET A 1 13.52 61.67 40.54
C MET A 1 12.62 61.32 41.72
N SER A 2 11.29 61.42 41.60
CA SER A 2 10.39 61.14 42.73
C SER A 2 10.29 59.62 42.98
N PRO A 3 10.01 59.18 44.22
CA PRO A 3 9.78 57.76 44.54
C PRO A 3 8.69 57.12 43.68
N GLU A 4 7.64 57.88 43.35
CA GLU A 4 6.54 57.45 42.48
C GLU A 4 7.02 57.16 41.05
N THR A 5 7.95 57.95 40.54
CA THR A 5 8.55 57.73 39.21
C THR A 5 9.39 56.45 39.18
N VAL A 6 10.11 56.16 40.26
CA VAL A 6 10.91 54.92 40.40
C VAL A 6 9.99 53.70 40.40
N ILE A 7 8.91 53.73 41.20
CA ILE A 7 7.95 52.64 41.31
C ILE A 7 7.25 52.39 39.96
N ALA A 8 6.76 53.43 39.30
CA ALA A 8 6.12 53.31 37.99
C ALA A 8 7.06 52.70 36.94
N THR A 9 8.33 53.11 36.93
CA THR A 9 9.34 52.58 36.00
C THR A 9 9.63 51.10 36.26
N LEU A 10 9.78 50.70 37.53
CA LEU A 10 9.98 49.30 37.91
C LEU A 10 8.77 48.42 37.58
N SER A 11 7.56 48.93 37.77
CA SER A 11 6.33 48.22 37.39
C SER A 11 6.28 47.98 35.87
N VAL A 12 6.57 48.98 35.05
CA VAL A 12 6.60 48.84 33.58
C VAL A 12 7.66 47.83 33.13
N ILE A 13 8.87 47.89 33.69
CA ILE A 13 9.95 46.93 33.39
C ILE A 13 9.52 45.51 33.78
N THR A 14 8.90 45.34 34.93
CA THR A 14 8.43 44.04 35.41
C THR A 14 7.33 43.49 34.51
N THR A 15 6.33 44.29 34.15
CA THR A 15 5.24 43.87 33.26
C THR A 15 5.76 43.53 31.86
N ALA A 16 6.68 44.32 31.31
CA ALA A 16 7.32 44.02 30.02
C ALA A 16 8.17 42.73 30.09
N GLY A 17 8.89 42.51 31.19
CA GLY A 17 9.65 41.28 31.43
C GLY A 17 8.78 40.03 31.52
N VAL A 18 7.66 40.11 32.25
CA VAL A 18 6.68 39.02 32.37
C VAL A 18 6.01 38.72 31.03
N ALA A 19 5.61 39.75 30.28
CA ALA A 19 5.02 39.58 28.95
C ALA A 19 6.01 38.94 27.96
N GLY A 20 7.28 39.36 27.98
CA GLY A 20 8.34 38.77 27.15
C GLY A 20 8.63 37.30 27.51
N ALA A 21 8.67 36.96 28.79
CA ALA A 21 8.82 35.58 29.25
C ALA A 21 7.62 34.70 28.85
N GLY A 22 6.39 35.22 28.97
CA GLY A 22 5.17 34.56 28.54
C GLY A 22 5.19 34.21 27.04
N PHE A 23 5.58 35.16 26.18
CA PHE A 23 5.69 34.93 24.74
C PHE A 23 6.74 33.86 24.38
N LEU A 24 7.90 33.85 25.06
CA LEU A 24 8.93 32.84 24.82
C LEU A 24 8.48 31.44 25.26
N LEU A 25 7.78 31.33 26.39
CA LEU A 25 7.21 30.08 26.87
C LEU A 25 6.13 29.56 25.92
N GLU A 26 5.21 30.41 25.48
CA GLU A 26 4.18 30.05 24.51
C GLU A 26 4.79 29.56 23.18
N ARG A 27 5.80 30.26 22.67
CA ARG A 27 6.51 29.86 21.46
C ARG A 27 7.23 28.51 21.62
N ARG A 28 7.81 28.25 22.80
CA ARG A 28 8.43 26.94 23.11
C ARG A 28 7.37 25.84 23.22
N TRP A 29 6.23 26.13 23.85
CA TRP A 29 5.14 25.18 24.01
C TRP A 29 4.51 24.79 22.65
N ARG A 30 4.18 25.78 21.80
CA ARG A 30 3.70 25.52 20.43
C ARG A 30 4.67 24.67 19.61
N LYS A 31 5.99 24.95 19.70
CA LYS A 31 7.02 24.11 19.04
C LYS A 31 7.07 22.69 19.60
N SER A 32 6.87 22.52 20.90
CA SER A 32 6.83 21.20 21.55
C SER A 32 5.62 20.40 21.09
N ASP A 33 4.43 21.02 21.03
CA ASP A 33 3.21 20.36 20.59
C ASP A 33 3.26 19.99 19.10
N GLN A 34 3.77 20.88 18.25
CA GLN A 34 4.03 20.57 16.84
C GLN A 34 4.96 19.37 16.68
N ARG A 35 6.03 19.27 17.49
CA ARG A 35 6.94 18.11 17.46
C ARG A 35 6.26 16.83 17.91
N ARG A 36 5.40 16.88 18.94
CA ARG A 36 4.64 15.73 19.43
C ARG A 36 3.65 15.25 18.37
N GLN A 37 2.93 16.17 17.73
CA GLN A 37 2.01 15.85 16.64
C GLN A 37 2.75 15.21 15.46
N ALA A 38 3.88 15.78 15.02
CA ALA A 38 4.69 15.20 13.96
C ALA A 38 5.23 13.79 14.29
N LEU A 39 5.64 13.57 15.55
CA LEU A 39 6.08 12.25 16.01
C LEU A 39 4.95 11.23 16.02
N HIS A 40 3.76 11.64 16.48
CA HIS A 40 2.56 10.79 16.47
C HIS A 40 2.20 10.38 15.05
N GLN A 41 2.06 11.35 14.14
CA GLN A 41 1.79 11.11 12.71
C GLN A 41 2.85 10.19 12.07
N SER A 42 4.13 10.40 12.39
CA SER A 42 5.20 9.51 11.89
C SER A 42 5.12 8.10 12.46
N THR A 43 4.63 7.91 13.67
CA THR A 43 4.51 6.59 14.29
C THR A 43 3.32 5.84 13.71
N GLU A 44 2.18 6.52 13.56
CA GLU A 44 0.99 5.98 12.91
C GLU A 44 1.26 5.58 11.47
N ALA A 45 1.88 6.47 10.68
CA ALA A 45 2.18 6.17 9.28
C ALA A 45 3.14 4.98 9.12
N ARG A 46 4.13 4.83 10.03
CA ARG A 46 4.98 3.63 10.07
C ARG A 46 4.18 2.39 10.38
N GLY A 47 3.29 2.45 11.37
CA GLY A 47 2.39 1.35 11.72
C GLY A 47 1.53 0.91 10.53
N THR A 48 0.95 1.87 9.81
CA THR A 48 0.16 1.59 8.60
C THR A 48 1.00 0.93 7.52
N VAL A 49 2.21 1.43 7.23
CA VAL A 49 3.11 0.84 6.24
C VAL A 49 3.50 -0.60 6.61
N VAL A 50 3.83 -0.86 7.89
CA VAL A 50 4.15 -2.20 8.37
C VAL A 50 2.95 -3.13 8.24
N ALA A 51 1.75 -2.66 8.60
CA ALA A 51 0.52 -3.43 8.44
C ALA A 51 0.25 -3.75 6.97
N MET A 52 0.44 -2.80 6.05
CA MET A 52 0.31 -3.03 4.61
C MET A 52 1.30 -4.08 4.11
N LEU A 53 2.59 -3.96 4.48
CA LEU A 53 3.59 -4.95 4.09
C LEU A 53 3.24 -6.33 4.63
N SER A 54 2.88 -6.43 5.91
CA SER A 54 2.44 -7.68 6.51
C SER A 54 1.26 -8.29 5.76
N ASP A 55 0.27 -7.48 5.39
CA ASP A 55 -0.90 -7.92 4.62
C ASP A 55 -0.51 -8.52 3.28
N LEU A 56 0.40 -7.85 2.55
CA LEU A 56 0.84 -8.28 1.23
C LEU A 56 1.81 -9.49 1.27
N THR A 57 2.47 -9.74 2.39
CA THR A 57 3.57 -10.73 2.47
C THR A 57 3.30 -11.95 3.33
N SER A 58 2.21 -11.99 4.09
CA SER A 58 1.96 -13.06 5.06
C SER A 58 0.54 -13.62 5.00
N GLY A 59 0.31 -14.73 5.69
CA GLY A 59 -1.01 -15.32 5.90
C GLY A 59 -1.68 -15.73 4.58
N GLU A 60 -2.92 -15.28 4.37
CA GLU A 60 -3.72 -15.70 3.23
C GLU A 60 -3.16 -15.27 1.86
N VAL A 61 -2.43 -14.15 1.83
CA VAL A 61 -1.82 -13.63 0.59
C VAL A 61 -0.56 -14.43 0.25
N GLU A 62 0.23 -14.79 1.26
CA GLU A 62 1.36 -15.69 1.10
C GLU A 62 0.91 -17.06 0.57
N GLU A 63 -0.14 -17.64 1.16
CA GLU A 63 -0.75 -18.89 0.69
C GLU A 63 -1.19 -18.80 -0.77
N ALA A 64 -1.88 -17.71 -1.14
CA ALA A 64 -2.33 -17.48 -2.52
C ALA A 64 -1.15 -17.34 -3.50
N ARG A 65 -0.09 -16.61 -3.12
CA ARG A 65 1.13 -16.48 -3.93
C ARG A 65 1.85 -17.81 -4.08
N HIS A 66 1.93 -18.60 -3.01
CA HIS A 66 2.51 -19.94 -3.05
C HIS A 66 1.75 -20.88 -3.99
N LEU A 67 0.40 -20.81 -3.98
CA LEU A 67 -0.44 -21.56 -4.90
C LEU A 67 -0.16 -21.17 -6.36
N VAL A 68 -0.10 -19.88 -6.66
CA VAL A 68 0.21 -19.39 -8.02
C VAL A 68 1.61 -19.84 -8.45
N GLY A 69 2.60 -19.76 -7.56
CA GLY A 69 3.95 -20.26 -7.83
C GLY A 69 3.98 -21.76 -8.11
N THR A 70 3.24 -22.54 -7.32
CA THR A 70 3.06 -23.98 -7.53
C THR A 70 2.47 -24.27 -8.91
N LEU A 71 1.39 -23.59 -9.29
CA LEU A 71 0.72 -23.79 -10.56
C LEU A 71 1.60 -23.40 -11.76
N ARG A 72 2.45 -22.38 -11.61
CA ARG A 72 3.34 -21.90 -12.68
C ARG A 72 4.61 -22.72 -12.83
N TYR A 73 5.18 -23.19 -11.74
CA TYR A 73 6.52 -23.80 -11.73
C TYR A 73 6.51 -25.31 -11.43
N GLY A 74 5.33 -25.89 -11.14
CA GLY A 74 5.18 -27.34 -10.98
C GLY A 74 5.79 -27.89 -9.69
N SER A 75 5.79 -27.11 -8.61
CA SER A 75 6.30 -27.56 -7.30
C SER A 75 5.53 -28.79 -6.80
N SER A 76 6.25 -29.71 -6.14
CA SER A 76 5.69 -30.88 -5.46
C SER A 76 5.03 -30.47 -4.14
N VAL A 77 3.83 -29.91 -4.20
CA VAL A 77 2.97 -29.81 -3.02
C VAL A 77 2.43 -31.20 -2.69
N GLY A 78 2.33 -31.50 -1.39
CA GLY A 78 1.72 -32.74 -0.91
C GLY A 78 0.20 -32.83 -1.13
N HIS A 79 -0.42 -31.75 -1.62
CA HIS A 79 -1.84 -31.67 -1.96
C HIS A 79 -2.00 -31.07 -3.36
N GLU A 80 -2.75 -31.74 -4.23
CA GLU A 80 -3.09 -31.21 -5.55
C GLU A 80 -4.12 -30.08 -5.41
N PRO A 81 -3.87 -28.88 -5.99
CA PRO A 81 -4.81 -27.77 -5.94
C PRO A 81 -6.20 -28.11 -6.49
N THR A 82 -7.25 -27.72 -5.77
CA THR A 82 -8.63 -27.80 -6.26
C THR A 82 -9.09 -26.50 -6.91
N GLU A 83 -10.17 -26.53 -7.70
CA GLU A 83 -10.81 -25.33 -8.26
C GLU A 83 -11.17 -24.30 -7.17
N GLN A 84 -11.63 -24.78 -6.01
CA GLN A 84 -11.98 -23.93 -4.88
C GLN A 84 -10.75 -23.20 -4.32
N ASP A 85 -9.59 -23.86 -4.28
CA ASP A 85 -8.34 -23.24 -3.81
C ASP A 85 -7.87 -22.15 -4.77
N VAL A 86 -7.95 -22.41 -6.08
CA VAL A 86 -7.56 -21.42 -7.11
C VAL A 86 -8.50 -20.21 -7.09
N THR A 87 -9.81 -20.45 -6.97
CA THR A 87 -10.81 -19.38 -6.84
C THR A 87 -10.60 -18.56 -5.58
N ARG A 88 -10.38 -19.23 -4.44
CA ARG A 88 -10.11 -18.57 -3.15
C ARG A 88 -8.82 -17.74 -3.21
N ALA A 89 -7.77 -18.26 -3.83
CA ALA A 89 -6.52 -17.53 -4.03
C ALA A 89 -6.75 -16.26 -4.87
N CYS A 90 -7.55 -16.33 -5.94
CA CYS A 90 -7.89 -15.16 -6.74
C CYS A 90 -8.54 -14.05 -5.90
N TYR A 91 -9.58 -14.38 -5.13
CA TYR A 91 -10.27 -13.40 -4.28
C TYR A 91 -9.40 -12.86 -3.14
N ARG A 92 -8.54 -13.68 -2.54
CA ARG A 92 -7.57 -13.22 -1.51
C ARG A 92 -6.62 -12.18 -2.08
N LEU A 93 -6.11 -12.37 -3.30
CA LEU A 93 -5.24 -11.40 -3.96
C LEU A 93 -6.00 -10.10 -4.28
N ILE A 94 -7.25 -10.19 -4.78
CA ILE A 94 -8.09 -9.02 -5.04
C ILE A 94 -8.33 -8.22 -3.75
N TRP A 95 -8.73 -8.90 -2.68
CA TRP A 95 -8.98 -8.29 -1.37
C TRP A 95 -7.72 -7.61 -0.80
N ALA A 96 -6.54 -8.21 -0.97
CA ALA A 96 -5.27 -7.62 -0.55
C ALA A 96 -4.97 -6.31 -1.29
N ILE A 97 -5.27 -6.25 -2.60
CA ILE A 97 -5.13 -5.02 -3.39
C ILE A 97 -6.06 -3.94 -2.83
N GLU A 98 -7.33 -4.26 -2.57
CA GLU A 98 -8.32 -3.31 -2.03
C GLU A 98 -7.93 -2.76 -0.66
N ARG A 99 -7.53 -3.62 0.28
CA ARG A 99 -7.06 -3.20 1.61
C ARG A 99 -5.83 -2.30 1.51
N THR A 100 -4.91 -2.64 0.60
CA THR A 100 -3.72 -1.83 0.34
C THR A 100 -4.08 -0.46 -0.23
N GLY A 101 -5.05 -0.39 -1.14
CA GLY A 101 -5.60 0.87 -1.64
C GLY A 101 -6.23 1.72 -0.54
N ALA A 102 -7.02 1.13 0.36
CA ALA A 102 -7.60 1.83 1.50
C ALA A 102 -6.54 2.38 2.46
N ALA A 103 -5.52 1.58 2.78
CA ALA A 103 -4.42 1.99 3.65
C ALA A 103 -3.53 3.07 3.02
N THR A 104 -3.40 3.04 1.69
CA THR A 104 -2.70 4.04 0.87
C THR A 104 -3.35 5.41 1.00
N LEU A 105 -4.68 5.49 0.89
CA LEU A 105 -5.44 6.73 1.12
C LEU A 105 -5.21 7.29 2.53
N ALA A 106 -5.09 6.43 3.55
CA ALA A 106 -4.92 6.85 4.94
C ALA A 106 -3.55 7.52 5.21
N ILE A 107 -2.54 7.24 4.41
CA ILE A 107 -1.20 7.84 4.53
C ILE A 107 -0.92 8.87 3.43
N GLU A 108 -1.86 9.09 2.53
CA GLU A 108 -1.73 10.04 1.43
C GLU A 108 -1.47 11.46 1.96
N GLY A 109 -0.58 12.21 1.29
CA GLY A 109 -0.20 13.56 1.69
C GLY A 109 0.76 13.66 2.89
N LEU A 110 1.09 12.55 3.57
CA LEU A 110 2.10 12.56 4.62
C LEU A 110 3.52 12.62 4.04
N ASP A 111 4.21 13.74 4.24
CA ASP A 111 5.60 13.95 3.82
C ASP A 111 6.60 13.37 4.84
N ILE A 112 6.61 12.04 4.96
CA ILE A 112 7.42 11.33 5.95
C ILE A 112 8.41 10.42 5.22
N ALA A 113 9.71 10.58 5.49
CA ALA A 113 10.79 9.89 4.76
C ALA A 113 10.61 8.37 4.70
N VAL A 114 10.22 7.74 5.81
CA VAL A 114 10.01 6.28 5.89
C VAL A 114 8.84 5.81 5.02
N VAL A 115 7.82 6.65 4.86
CA VAL A 115 6.65 6.38 4.04
C VAL A 115 7.06 6.44 2.57
N LYS A 116 7.87 7.44 2.19
CA LYS A 116 8.44 7.53 0.83
C LYS A 116 9.32 6.34 0.46
N ASP A 117 10.18 5.90 1.39
CA ASP A 117 11.09 4.77 1.15
C ASP A 117 10.34 3.45 0.99
N ALA A 118 9.40 3.15 1.90
CA ALA A 118 8.58 1.95 1.82
C ALA A 118 7.68 1.94 0.57
N ARG A 119 7.14 3.09 0.19
CA ARG A 119 6.34 3.27 -1.04
C ARG A 119 7.11 2.90 -2.30
N THR A 120 8.35 3.36 -2.42
CA THR A 120 9.10 3.31 -3.68
C THR A 120 9.77 1.97 -3.98
N THR A 121 9.88 1.09 -2.99
CA THR A 121 10.70 -0.13 -3.16
C THR A 121 9.97 -1.41 -2.82
N GLN A 122 9.40 -1.53 -1.61
CA GLN A 122 8.82 -2.79 -1.15
C GLN A 122 7.34 -2.91 -1.48
N LEU A 123 6.54 -1.89 -1.14
CA LEU A 123 5.09 -1.92 -1.38
C LEU A 123 4.77 -2.02 -2.87
N GLN A 124 5.43 -1.20 -3.70
CA GLN A 124 5.26 -1.25 -5.15
C GLN A 124 5.62 -2.62 -5.73
N TRP A 125 6.70 -3.25 -5.27
CA TRP A 125 7.11 -4.56 -5.78
C TRP A 125 6.09 -5.65 -5.44
N HIS A 126 5.68 -5.74 -4.17
CA HIS A 126 4.69 -6.72 -3.73
C HIS A 126 3.33 -6.51 -4.41
N LEU A 127 2.89 -5.25 -4.52
CA LEU A 127 1.61 -4.93 -5.15
C LEU A 127 1.64 -5.27 -6.66
N ALA A 128 2.73 -4.98 -7.37
CA ALA A 128 2.89 -5.37 -8.78
C ALA A 128 2.77 -6.89 -8.97
N GLU A 129 3.44 -7.66 -8.10
CA GLU A 129 3.38 -9.12 -8.15
C GLU A 129 1.96 -9.64 -7.90
N ILE A 130 1.28 -9.10 -6.88
CA ILE A 130 -0.08 -9.51 -6.50
C ILE A 130 -1.08 -9.15 -7.60
N ILE A 131 -0.99 -7.96 -8.20
CA ILE A 131 -1.82 -7.56 -9.35
C ILE A 131 -1.60 -8.53 -10.51
N ARG A 132 -0.34 -8.82 -10.87
CA ARG A 132 -0.02 -9.78 -11.94
C ARG A 132 -0.63 -11.15 -11.68
N ASN A 133 -0.51 -11.65 -10.45
CA ASN A 133 -1.04 -12.96 -10.07
C ASN A 133 -2.57 -12.97 -10.10
N ALA A 134 -3.22 -11.91 -9.63
CA ALA A 134 -4.68 -11.77 -9.70
C ALA A 134 -5.16 -11.77 -11.16
N GLU A 135 -4.53 -10.98 -12.03
CA GLU A 135 -4.87 -10.92 -13.45
C GLU A 135 -4.68 -12.27 -14.16
N LEU A 136 -3.60 -13.00 -13.85
CA LEU A 136 -3.37 -14.35 -14.38
C LEU A 136 -4.49 -15.31 -13.99
N LEU A 137 -4.89 -15.32 -12.72
CA LEU A 137 -5.96 -16.18 -12.23
C LEU A 137 -7.32 -15.79 -12.81
N SER A 138 -7.67 -14.50 -12.78
CA SER A 138 -8.94 -14.00 -13.35
C SER A 138 -9.05 -14.33 -14.84
N ALA A 139 -7.98 -14.17 -15.61
CA ALA A 139 -7.96 -14.50 -17.04
C ALA A 139 -8.04 -16.01 -17.30
N ALA A 140 -7.43 -16.85 -16.45
CA ALA A 140 -7.49 -18.30 -16.59
C ALA A 140 -8.88 -18.87 -16.25
N LEU A 141 -9.52 -18.34 -15.20
CA LEU A 141 -10.82 -18.78 -14.70
C LEU A 141 -12.02 -18.08 -15.36
N ALA A 142 -11.79 -17.01 -16.14
CA ALA A 142 -12.84 -16.15 -16.70
C ALA A 142 -13.78 -15.57 -15.64
N ILE A 143 -13.21 -15.12 -14.52
CA ILE A 143 -13.97 -14.40 -13.50
C ILE A 143 -14.31 -13.03 -14.07
N ASP A 144 -15.60 -12.80 -14.28
CA ASP A 144 -16.17 -11.52 -14.66
C ASP A 144 -16.38 -10.68 -13.39
N ASP A 145 -15.48 -9.72 -13.15
CA ASP A 145 -15.48 -8.86 -11.99
C ASP A 145 -15.09 -7.43 -12.38
N ASP A 146 -15.93 -6.83 -13.22
CA ASP A 146 -15.80 -5.47 -13.74
C ASP A 146 -15.65 -4.43 -12.63
N MET A 147 -16.37 -4.61 -11.51
CA MET A 147 -16.30 -3.70 -10.37
C MET A 147 -14.94 -3.76 -9.68
N ALA A 148 -14.42 -4.96 -9.39
CA ALA A 148 -13.08 -5.06 -8.82
C ALA A 148 -12.00 -4.67 -9.84
N ALA A 149 -12.23 -4.87 -11.14
CA ALA A 149 -11.31 -4.41 -12.18
C ALA A 149 -11.16 -2.89 -12.18
N ALA A 150 -12.28 -2.15 -12.22
CA ALA A 150 -12.27 -0.70 -12.13
C ALA A 150 -11.58 -0.21 -10.84
N ARG A 151 -11.89 -0.84 -9.70
CA ARG A 151 -11.27 -0.48 -8.42
C ARG A 151 -9.76 -0.74 -8.39
N ARG A 152 -9.29 -1.84 -9.02
CA ARG A 152 -7.85 -2.12 -9.17
C ARG A 152 -7.16 -1.06 -10.01
N GLU A 153 -7.78 -0.62 -11.11
CA GLU A 153 -7.23 0.44 -11.96
C GLU A 153 -7.05 1.75 -11.19
N GLU A 154 -8.03 2.14 -10.37
CA GLU A 154 -7.92 3.32 -9.50
C GLU A 154 -6.75 3.21 -8.52
N ILE A 155 -6.60 2.06 -7.85
CA ILE A 155 -5.53 1.82 -6.88
C ILE A 155 -4.16 1.86 -7.56
N VAL A 156 -4.04 1.24 -8.73
CA VAL A 156 -2.83 1.31 -9.56
C VAL A 156 -2.51 2.76 -9.91
N ALA A 157 -3.47 3.50 -10.45
CA ALA A 157 -3.27 4.89 -10.85
C ALA A 157 -2.78 5.75 -9.67
N GLN A 158 -3.35 5.52 -8.48
CA GLN A 158 -2.90 6.18 -7.26
C GLN A 158 -1.44 5.85 -6.93
N PHE A 159 -1.05 4.57 -6.91
CA PHE A 159 0.32 4.18 -6.63
C PHE A 159 1.33 4.63 -7.71
N GLU A 160 0.92 4.68 -8.97
CA GLU A 160 1.75 5.19 -10.07
C GLU A 160 1.94 6.71 -9.97
N SER A 161 0.90 7.45 -9.57
CA SER A 161 0.98 8.90 -9.32
C SER A 161 1.96 9.26 -8.19
N TRP A 162 2.23 8.32 -7.29
CA TRP A 162 3.19 8.49 -6.19
C TRP A 162 4.65 8.28 -6.62
N GLY A 163 4.90 7.69 -7.80
CA GLY A 163 6.24 7.54 -8.34
C GLY A 163 6.77 8.85 -8.91
N ASN A 164 8.07 9.15 -8.70
CA ASN A 164 8.76 10.33 -9.27
C ASN A 164 9.03 10.19 -10.80
N GLY A 165 8.09 9.64 -11.57
CA GLY A 165 8.23 9.41 -13.02
C GLY A 165 9.27 8.35 -13.43
N LYS A 166 9.88 7.65 -12.47
CA LYS A 166 10.88 6.59 -12.71
C LYS A 166 10.43 5.18 -12.31
N SER A 167 9.27 5.02 -11.68
CA SER A 167 8.79 3.67 -11.34
C SER A 167 8.28 2.97 -12.61
N LYS A 168 8.63 1.69 -12.75
CA LYS A 168 7.99 0.81 -13.75
C LYS A 168 6.47 0.85 -13.54
N LYS A 169 5.70 0.76 -14.62
CA LYS A 169 4.25 0.59 -14.56
C LYS A 169 3.92 -0.58 -13.65
N LEU A 170 2.97 -0.38 -12.74
CA LEU A 170 2.49 -1.39 -11.79
C LEU A 170 1.57 -2.39 -12.49
N GLN A 171 0.85 -1.92 -13.51
CA GLN A 171 0.06 -2.80 -14.35
C GLN A 171 0.96 -3.73 -15.18
N PRO A 172 0.70 -5.05 -15.13
CA PRO A 172 1.27 -5.97 -16.08
C PRO A 172 0.90 -5.53 -17.49
N ASN A 173 1.88 -5.55 -18.39
CA ASN A 173 1.55 -5.49 -19.80
C ASN A 173 0.93 -6.85 -20.18
N VAL A 174 -0.40 -6.93 -20.15
CA VAL A 174 -1.16 -8.15 -20.50
C VAL A 174 -0.95 -8.59 -21.95
N ASP A 175 -0.46 -7.69 -22.80
CA ASP A 175 -0.02 -7.97 -24.16
C ASP A 175 1.45 -8.39 -24.26
N SER A 176 2.20 -8.41 -23.16
CA SER A 176 3.58 -8.89 -23.17
C SER A 176 3.63 -10.40 -23.39
N ASP A 177 4.67 -10.83 -24.10
CA ASP A 177 4.94 -12.26 -24.32
C ASP A 177 5.13 -13.01 -23.00
N ASP A 178 5.76 -12.37 -22.00
CA ASP A 178 5.92 -12.94 -20.66
C ASP A 178 4.59 -13.26 -20.00
N PHE A 179 3.64 -12.33 -20.05
CA PHE A 179 2.31 -12.53 -19.47
C PHE A 179 1.55 -13.63 -20.22
N ARG A 180 1.54 -13.59 -21.55
CA ARG A 180 0.88 -14.61 -22.40
C ARG A 180 1.45 -16.00 -22.16
N ASN A 181 2.78 -16.11 -22.06
CA ASN A 181 3.47 -17.37 -21.78
C ASN A 181 3.12 -17.90 -20.38
N ASP A 182 3.09 -17.05 -19.37
CA ASP A 182 2.66 -17.44 -18.02
C ASP A 182 1.19 -17.88 -17.99
N LEU A 183 0.31 -17.17 -18.71
CA LEU A 183 -1.10 -17.51 -18.80
C LEU A 183 -1.31 -18.87 -19.48
N VAL A 184 -0.59 -19.15 -20.57
CA VAL A 184 -0.65 -20.46 -21.24
C VAL A 184 -0.16 -21.56 -20.31
N LYS A 185 0.96 -21.37 -19.60
CA LYS A 185 1.47 -22.35 -18.62
C LYS A 185 0.43 -22.63 -17.53
N LEU A 186 -0.17 -21.57 -16.99
CA LEU A 186 -1.20 -21.66 -15.97
C LEU A 186 -2.44 -22.41 -16.48
N LYS A 187 -3.01 -22.01 -17.62
CA LYS A 187 -4.17 -22.66 -18.24
C LYS A 187 -3.91 -24.14 -18.53
N THR A 188 -2.72 -24.47 -19.04
CA THR A 188 -2.29 -25.85 -19.27
C THR A 188 -2.27 -26.64 -17.97
N ARG A 189 -1.67 -26.08 -16.91
CA ARG A 189 -1.59 -26.77 -15.62
C ARG A 189 -2.97 -27.00 -14.99
N LEU A 190 -3.83 -25.98 -15.01
CA LEU A 190 -5.21 -26.08 -14.51
C LEU A 190 -6.00 -27.14 -15.28
N SER A 191 -5.85 -27.20 -16.61
CA SER A 191 -6.50 -28.23 -17.45
C SER A 191 -6.05 -29.65 -17.07
N VAL A 192 -4.75 -29.85 -16.78
CA VAL A 192 -4.22 -31.14 -16.32
C VAL A 192 -4.81 -31.55 -14.97
N LEU A 193 -5.11 -30.58 -14.11
CA LEU A 193 -5.77 -30.81 -12.81
C LEU A 193 -7.29 -30.97 -12.93
N GLY A 194 -7.86 -30.93 -14.15
CA GLY A 194 -9.30 -31.00 -14.38
C GLY A 194 -10.06 -29.75 -13.94
N ILE A 195 -9.36 -28.64 -13.68
CA ILE A 195 -9.96 -27.35 -13.31
C ILE A 195 -10.43 -26.65 -14.59
N PRO A 196 -11.70 -26.20 -14.68
CA PRO A 196 -12.20 -25.48 -15.85
C PRO A 196 -11.36 -24.23 -16.15
N VAL A 197 -11.02 -24.05 -17.43
CA VAL A 197 -10.32 -22.85 -17.91
C VAL A 197 -10.97 -22.32 -19.17
N ARG A 198 -10.87 -21.00 -19.37
CA ARG A 198 -11.28 -20.37 -20.62
C ARG A 198 -10.08 -20.19 -21.53
N TRP A 199 -10.07 -20.88 -22.66
CA TRP A 199 -8.98 -20.78 -23.64
C TRP A 199 -9.11 -19.54 -24.54
N ASP A 200 -10.33 -19.08 -24.78
CA ASP A 200 -10.57 -17.89 -25.59
C ASP A 200 -10.00 -16.64 -24.90
N ASN A 201 -9.11 -15.94 -25.60
CA ASN A 201 -8.47 -14.71 -25.11
C ASN A 201 -9.36 -13.47 -25.25
N ALA A 202 -10.64 -13.64 -25.56
CA ALA A 202 -11.58 -12.54 -25.60
C ALA A 202 -11.82 -12.05 -24.16
N ARG A 203 -11.14 -10.97 -23.77
CA ARG A 203 -11.73 -10.07 -22.78
C ARG A 203 -13.12 -9.66 -23.31
N PRO A 204 -14.16 -9.61 -22.48
CA PRO A 204 -15.32 -8.79 -22.83
C PRO A 204 -14.88 -7.36 -23.15
#